data_AF-A0A937UHE4-F1
#
_entry.id   AF-A0A937UHE4-F1
#
_cell.length_a   1.000
_cell.length_b   1.000
_cell.length_c   1.000
_cell.angle_alpha   90.00
_cell.angle_beta   90.00
_cell.angle_gamma   90.00
#
_symmetry.space_group_name_H-M   'P 1'
#
loop_
_entity.id
_entity.type
_entity.pdbx_description
1 polymer ?
#
loop_
_entity_poly.entity_id
_entity_poly.type
_entity_poly.pdbx_seq_one_letter_code
_entity_poly.pdbx_strand_id
1 'polypeptide(L)'
;MKTDHRAGSMIWVVLTVMEDETPGLRKRKTIKKMKAPLETIIRRMVDSANGNRPLSGFAASDQFHPEENGEAEIARNLNAAFLIVLSGSQNSLFEQADEYLETMKGDKKWAESATFYSEGVRRIIGEISEACLADKSYQDAFDEAAQWSTRSGTSWGDDARKKVWRLFFPEGVTCLGDYEKRISELRKKRCVCITKLNQNPVDEPARQILFMSNLLITVPDDGEDIDSLPYGDHILRDLKHIAQEKQKYWFDHPIQIGVKNEQNEAIYGLRGLNNAIAFEKARGVVRPDDKVTCLLSVSVTHDGLHRVVKDYLGEVYAGTDPFTHLDLHLFSEIDTKRILDHIILPGAAKYLGISDDEPIRRVFGVDGEYGRHYSFLKAISAFWQVLVDPKVKGSFKLDLDQVFDEEVLVEETGQSALEHFITPLWGSEGTETGGRAVELGMMAGALVNERDMGHGLFTPDVSIPKSVPEGEAVIFY
;
A
#
# COMPACT_ATOMS: atom_id res chain seq x y z
N MET A 1 -29.42 -9.49 5.12
CA MET A 1 -29.11 -10.68 4.29
C MET A 1 -27.65 -10.98 4.51
N LYS A 2 -27.30 -12.16 5.05
CA LYS A 2 -25.91 -12.59 5.24
C LYS A 2 -25.37 -13.03 3.88
N THR A 3 -24.46 -12.28 3.29
CA THR A 3 -23.67 -12.73 2.14
C THR A 3 -22.37 -13.35 2.64
N ASP A 4 -22.22 -14.64 2.33
CA ASP A 4 -21.08 -15.50 2.61
C ASP A 4 -20.02 -15.21 1.52
N HIS A 5 -19.08 -14.30 1.80
CA HIS A 5 -17.95 -14.03 0.91
C HIS A 5 -16.82 -15.02 1.20
N ARG A 6 -16.86 -16.19 0.54
CA ARG A 6 -15.65 -16.99 0.28
C ARG A 6 -14.95 -16.41 -0.95
N ALA A 7 -14.25 -15.30 -0.78
CA ALA A 7 -13.32 -14.82 -1.79
C ALA A 7 -12.05 -15.68 -1.73
N GLY A 8 -11.67 -16.28 -2.86
CA GLY A 8 -10.41 -17.01 -2.99
C GLY A 8 -9.24 -16.05 -2.76
N SER A 9 -8.38 -16.41 -1.82
CA SER A 9 -7.20 -15.63 -1.46
C SER A 9 -6.12 -15.74 -2.55
N MET A 10 -5.69 -14.57 -3.04
CA MET A 10 -4.67 -14.40 -4.06
C MET A 10 -3.30 -14.26 -3.37
N ILE A 11 -2.32 -15.08 -3.75
CA ILE A 11 -0.94 -14.95 -3.27
C ILE A 11 -0.30 -13.74 -3.97
N TRP A 12 -0.07 -12.65 -3.23
CA TRP A 12 0.76 -11.55 -3.69
C TRP A 12 2.23 -11.86 -3.43
N VAL A 13 3.01 -12.07 -4.50
CA VAL A 13 4.48 -12.08 -4.44
C VAL A 13 4.95 -10.71 -4.91
N VAL A 14 5.60 -9.96 -4.02
CA VAL A 14 6.25 -8.67 -4.38
C VAL A 14 7.50 -8.98 -5.19
N LEU A 15 7.41 -8.88 -6.52
CA LEU A 15 8.55 -9.00 -7.43
C LEU A 15 9.21 -7.63 -7.60
N THR A 16 10.44 -7.48 -7.12
CA THR A 16 11.25 -6.30 -7.43
C THR A 16 11.81 -6.45 -8.84
N VAL A 17 11.49 -5.50 -9.74
CA VAL A 17 11.99 -5.50 -11.12
C VAL A 17 13.45 -5.03 -11.11
N MET A 18 14.38 -5.97 -11.29
CA MET A 18 15.75 -5.68 -11.71
C MET A 18 16.00 -6.30 -13.09
N GLU A 19 16.70 -5.55 -13.95
CA GLU A 19 16.97 -5.87 -15.36
C GLU A 19 17.78 -7.17 -15.54
N ASP A 20 17.50 -7.87 -16.65
CA ASP A 20 18.03 -9.18 -17.01
C ASP A 20 19.54 -9.14 -17.32
N GLU A 21 20.36 -9.74 -16.44
CA GLU A 21 21.71 -10.19 -16.82
C GLU A 21 21.75 -11.72 -16.93
N THR A 22 22.22 -12.20 -18.09
CA THR A 22 22.40 -13.63 -18.36
C THR A 22 23.35 -14.27 -17.32
N PRO A 23 22.92 -15.24 -16.50
CA PRO A 23 23.76 -15.78 -15.43
C PRO A 23 25.00 -16.54 -15.96
N GLY A 24 26.17 -16.24 -15.41
CA GLY A 24 27.42 -16.97 -15.67
C GLY A 24 27.38 -18.46 -15.28
N LEU A 25 28.31 -19.26 -15.83
CA LEU A 25 28.30 -20.74 -15.75
C LEU A 25 28.25 -21.30 -14.31
N ARG A 26 28.86 -20.62 -13.34
CA ARG A 26 28.86 -20.99 -11.92
C ARG A 26 27.49 -20.75 -11.27
N LYS A 27 26.81 -19.66 -11.65
CA LYS A 27 25.45 -19.29 -11.20
C LYS A 27 24.43 -20.32 -11.71
N ARG A 28 24.56 -20.77 -12.97
CA ARG A 28 23.69 -21.83 -13.55
C ARG A 28 23.78 -23.19 -12.83
N LYS A 29 24.98 -23.63 -12.44
CA LYS A 29 25.14 -24.90 -11.69
C LYS A 29 24.49 -24.85 -10.31
N THR A 30 24.56 -23.70 -9.63
CA THR A 30 23.93 -23.52 -8.33
C THR A 30 22.42 -23.45 -8.43
N ILE A 31 21.86 -22.71 -9.39
CA ILE A 31 20.41 -22.66 -9.65
C ILE A 31 19.84 -24.08 -9.83
N LYS A 32 20.53 -24.92 -10.61
CA LYS A 32 20.12 -26.31 -10.81
C LYS A 32 20.16 -27.15 -9.52
N LYS A 33 21.06 -26.82 -8.57
CA LYS A 33 21.19 -27.52 -7.29
C LYS A 33 20.09 -27.13 -6.29
N MET A 34 19.63 -25.86 -6.32
CA MET A 34 18.63 -25.34 -5.37
C MET A 34 17.18 -25.56 -5.82
N LYS A 35 16.95 -25.83 -7.12
CA LYS A 35 15.62 -26.08 -7.68
C LYS A 35 14.88 -27.23 -6.98
N ALA A 36 15.48 -28.42 -6.88
CA ALA A 36 14.80 -29.60 -6.31
C ALA A 36 14.44 -29.47 -4.81
N PRO A 37 15.29 -28.89 -3.94
CA PRO A 37 14.91 -28.55 -2.58
C PRO A 37 13.72 -27.58 -2.49
N LEU A 38 13.69 -26.53 -3.32
CA LEU A 38 12.58 -25.57 -3.35
C LEU A 38 11.28 -26.23 -3.78
N GLU A 39 11.30 -26.99 -4.87
CA GLU A 39 10.16 -27.78 -5.35
C GLU A 39 9.61 -28.69 -4.24
N THR A 40 10.49 -29.29 -3.43
CA THR A 40 10.08 -30.12 -2.29
C THR A 40 9.36 -29.32 -1.20
N ILE A 41 9.84 -28.11 -0.89
CA ILE A 41 9.21 -27.22 0.08
C ILE A 41 7.84 -26.77 -0.43
N ILE A 42 7.77 -26.26 -1.67
CA ILE A 42 6.52 -25.76 -2.25
C ILE A 42 5.48 -26.88 -2.36
N ARG A 43 5.86 -28.05 -2.86
CA ARG A 43 4.96 -29.22 -2.93
C ARG A 43 4.43 -29.60 -1.55
N ARG A 44 5.25 -29.51 -0.50
CA ARG A 44 4.79 -29.76 0.86
C ARG A 44 3.77 -28.72 1.33
N MET A 45 3.88 -27.48 0.85
CA MET A 45 2.96 -26.41 1.19
C MET A 45 1.63 -26.52 0.45
N VAL A 46 1.65 -26.92 -0.83
CA VAL A 46 0.46 -26.81 -1.71
C VAL A 46 -0.16 -28.13 -2.13
N ASP A 47 0.46 -29.29 -1.86
CA ASP A 47 -0.10 -30.60 -2.19
C ASP A 47 -0.21 -31.54 -0.99
N SER A 48 -1.11 -32.52 -1.13
CA SER A 48 -1.25 -33.66 -0.22
C SER A 48 -0.14 -34.70 -0.43
N ALA A 49 1.12 -34.34 -0.20
CA ALA A 49 2.27 -35.23 -0.38
C ALA A 49 2.57 -36.05 0.89
N ASN A 50 2.96 -37.32 0.72
CA ASN A 50 3.46 -38.21 1.80
C ASN A 50 2.49 -38.39 3.00
N GLY A 51 1.18 -38.37 2.73
CA GLY A 51 0.14 -38.52 3.76
C GLY A 51 -0.08 -37.30 4.63
N ASN A 52 0.39 -36.12 4.20
CA ASN A 52 0.24 -34.86 4.93
C ASN A 52 -0.79 -33.97 4.22
N ARG A 53 -1.52 -33.17 5.00
CA ARG A 53 -2.40 -32.13 4.47
C ARG A 53 -1.55 -30.93 4.00
N PRO A 54 -1.90 -30.25 2.90
CA PRO A 54 -1.20 -29.03 2.47
C PRO A 54 -1.36 -27.90 3.50
N LEU A 55 -0.34 -27.05 3.58
CA LEU A 55 -0.29 -25.85 4.43
C LEU A 55 -1.28 -24.77 3.93
N SER A 56 -1.53 -24.74 2.62
CA SER A 56 -2.55 -23.90 2.00
C SER A 56 -3.99 -24.25 2.40
N GLY A 57 -4.21 -25.34 3.16
CA GLY A 57 -5.54 -25.80 3.56
C GLY A 57 -6.31 -26.58 2.49
N PHE A 58 -5.96 -26.39 1.22
CA PHE A 58 -6.42 -27.11 0.03
C PHE A 58 -5.24 -27.56 -0.84
N ALA A 59 -5.39 -28.66 -1.59
CA ALA A 59 -4.35 -29.07 -2.54
C ALA A 59 -4.52 -28.32 -3.86
N ALA A 60 -3.43 -27.77 -4.42
CA ALA A 60 -3.45 -27.12 -5.72
C ALA A 60 -3.94 -28.08 -6.82
N SER A 61 -3.59 -29.36 -6.70
CA SER A 61 -4.07 -30.43 -7.58
C SER A 61 -5.60 -30.59 -7.56
N ASP A 62 -6.26 -30.34 -6.43
CA ASP A 62 -7.74 -30.39 -6.34
C ASP A 62 -8.40 -29.17 -6.97
N GLN A 63 -7.61 -28.11 -7.26
CA GLN A 63 -8.09 -26.86 -7.87
C GLN A 63 -7.74 -26.78 -9.37
N PHE A 64 -7.20 -27.83 -9.96
CA PHE A 64 -6.81 -27.83 -11.36
C PHE A 64 -7.75 -28.71 -12.19
N HIS A 65 -8.70 -28.09 -12.89
CA HIS A 65 -9.66 -28.73 -13.80
C HIS A 65 -9.58 -28.03 -15.17
N PRO A 66 -8.52 -28.28 -15.96
CA PRO A 66 -8.23 -27.54 -17.19
C PRO A 66 -9.30 -27.70 -18.30
N GLU A 67 -10.25 -28.63 -18.14
CA GLU A 67 -11.42 -28.80 -19.00
C GLU A 67 -12.52 -27.75 -18.79
N GLU A 68 -12.46 -26.98 -17.70
CA GLU A 68 -13.42 -25.92 -17.39
C GLU A 68 -13.02 -24.60 -18.07
N ASN A 69 -13.97 -23.98 -18.76
CA ASN A 69 -13.70 -22.87 -19.70
C ASN A 69 -14.35 -21.53 -19.29
N GLY A 70 -14.99 -21.47 -18.14
CA GLY A 70 -15.54 -20.21 -17.64
C GLY A 70 -14.42 -19.29 -17.13
N GLU A 71 -14.67 -17.98 -17.09
CA GLU A 71 -13.60 -17.02 -16.79
C GLU A 71 -13.05 -17.18 -15.37
N ALA A 72 -13.91 -17.44 -14.40
CA ALA A 72 -13.51 -17.69 -13.02
C ALA A 72 -12.73 -19.01 -12.90
N GLU A 73 -13.15 -20.02 -13.65
CA GLU A 73 -12.51 -21.34 -13.69
C GLU A 73 -11.13 -21.27 -14.35
N ILE A 74 -10.98 -20.50 -15.43
CA ILE A 74 -9.67 -20.26 -16.08
C ILE A 74 -8.73 -19.53 -15.10
N ALA A 75 -9.21 -18.50 -14.41
CA ALA A 75 -8.39 -17.79 -13.41
C ALA A 75 -7.95 -18.72 -12.26
N ARG A 76 -8.85 -19.57 -11.77
CA ARG A 76 -8.55 -20.62 -10.78
C ARG A 76 -7.51 -21.61 -11.31
N ASN A 77 -7.69 -22.10 -12.54
CA ASN A 77 -6.78 -23.04 -13.19
C ASN A 77 -5.39 -22.46 -13.42
N LEU A 78 -5.26 -21.18 -13.80
CA LEU A 78 -3.97 -20.50 -13.93
C LEU A 78 -3.23 -20.45 -12.59
N ASN A 79 -3.92 -20.11 -11.50
CA ASN A 79 -3.35 -20.12 -10.15
C ASN A 79 -2.91 -21.53 -9.73
N ALA A 80 -3.76 -22.54 -9.95
CA ALA A 80 -3.44 -23.92 -9.59
C ALA A 80 -2.26 -24.45 -10.41
N ALA A 81 -2.24 -24.20 -11.73
CA ALA A 81 -1.16 -24.60 -12.62
C ALA A 81 0.17 -23.96 -12.21
N PHE A 82 0.17 -22.66 -11.86
CA PHE A 82 1.35 -21.98 -11.35
C PHE A 82 1.94 -22.68 -10.11
N LEU A 83 1.11 -23.01 -9.12
CA LEU A 83 1.56 -23.70 -7.89
C LEU A 83 2.05 -25.13 -8.15
N ILE A 84 1.38 -25.85 -9.06
CA ILE A 84 1.78 -27.21 -9.47
C ILE A 84 3.14 -27.17 -10.19
N VAL A 85 3.33 -26.23 -11.13
CA VAL A 85 4.61 -26.07 -11.85
C VAL A 85 5.72 -25.65 -10.89
N LEU A 86 5.43 -24.77 -9.93
CA LEU A 86 6.40 -24.36 -8.90
C LEU A 86 6.78 -25.52 -7.95
N SER A 87 5.89 -26.51 -7.78
CA SER A 87 6.12 -27.75 -7.02
C SER A 87 6.99 -28.77 -7.77
N GLY A 88 7.24 -28.54 -9.05
CA GLY A 88 8.19 -29.31 -9.86
C GLY A 88 7.68 -30.64 -10.39
N SER A 89 8.51 -31.28 -11.24
CA SER A 89 8.21 -32.50 -11.99
C SER A 89 7.83 -33.75 -11.17
N GLN A 90 7.94 -33.69 -9.85
CA GLN A 90 7.51 -34.77 -8.96
C GLN A 90 6.04 -34.66 -8.55
N ASN A 91 5.33 -33.60 -8.94
CA ASN A 91 3.86 -33.56 -8.92
C ASN A 91 3.32 -34.29 -10.16
N SER A 92 2.30 -35.14 -9.97
CA SER A 92 1.70 -35.94 -11.05
C SER A 92 1.03 -35.14 -12.16
N LEU A 93 0.63 -33.90 -11.88
CA LEU A 93 -0.02 -32.97 -12.81
C LEU A 93 0.96 -31.95 -13.40
N PHE A 94 2.27 -32.05 -13.13
CA PHE A 94 3.26 -31.07 -13.57
C PHE A 94 3.22 -30.84 -15.08
N GLU A 95 3.29 -31.90 -15.89
CA GLU A 95 3.32 -31.78 -17.35
C GLU A 95 2.04 -31.14 -17.90
N GLN A 96 0.88 -31.53 -17.35
CA GLN A 96 -0.41 -30.98 -17.76
C GLN A 96 -0.57 -29.50 -17.37
N ALA A 97 -0.09 -29.12 -16.18
CA ALA A 97 -0.12 -27.74 -15.71
C ALA A 97 0.84 -26.83 -16.50
N ASP A 98 2.04 -27.32 -16.82
CA ASP A 98 3.02 -26.59 -17.64
C ASP A 98 2.48 -26.38 -19.06
N GLU A 99 1.94 -27.43 -19.68
CA GLU A 99 1.29 -27.35 -21.00
C GLU A 99 0.09 -26.40 -21.00
N TYR A 100 -0.70 -26.39 -19.92
CA TYR A 100 -1.82 -25.45 -19.76
C TYR A 100 -1.33 -24.01 -19.75
N LEU A 101 -0.30 -23.68 -18.95
CA LEU A 101 0.27 -22.32 -18.95
C LEU A 101 0.82 -21.93 -20.32
N GLU A 102 1.54 -22.82 -21.00
CA GLU A 102 2.04 -22.55 -22.36
C GLU A 102 0.91 -22.34 -23.37
N THR A 103 -0.17 -23.11 -23.27
CA THR A 103 -1.36 -22.94 -24.12
C THR A 103 -2.01 -21.57 -23.88
N MET A 104 -2.18 -21.19 -22.61
CA MET A 104 -2.82 -19.92 -22.25
C MET A 104 -1.99 -18.69 -22.65
N LYS A 105 -0.67 -18.81 -22.88
CA LYS A 105 0.14 -17.73 -23.49
C LYS A 105 -0.28 -17.39 -24.91
N GLY A 106 -0.94 -18.30 -25.62
CA GLY A 106 -1.51 -18.06 -26.94
C GLY A 106 -2.93 -17.47 -26.91
N ASP A 107 -3.55 -17.39 -25.73
CA ASP A 107 -4.92 -16.92 -25.58
C ASP A 107 -5.03 -15.39 -25.66
N LYS A 108 -6.08 -14.87 -26.29
CA LYS A 108 -6.24 -13.42 -26.49
C LYS A 108 -6.46 -12.64 -25.20
N LYS A 109 -7.09 -13.26 -24.19
CA LYS A 109 -7.47 -12.62 -22.92
C LYS A 109 -6.47 -12.93 -21.82
N TRP A 110 -5.94 -14.15 -21.79
CA TRP A 110 -5.17 -14.65 -20.64
C TRP A 110 -3.65 -14.74 -20.87
N ALA A 111 -3.16 -14.39 -22.06
CA ALA A 111 -1.73 -14.48 -22.40
C ALA A 111 -0.83 -13.73 -21.42
N GLU A 112 -1.25 -12.54 -20.97
CA GLU A 112 -0.46 -11.73 -20.03
C GLU A 112 -0.34 -12.42 -18.67
N SER A 113 -1.46 -12.89 -18.11
CA SER A 113 -1.47 -13.63 -16.84
C SER A 113 -0.66 -14.93 -16.90
N ALA A 114 -0.81 -15.71 -17.98
CA ALA A 114 -0.05 -16.94 -18.17
C ALA A 114 1.46 -16.67 -18.29
N THR A 115 1.84 -15.61 -19.02
CA THR A 115 3.24 -15.18 -19.13
C THR A 115 3.78 -14.74 -17.78
N PHE A 116 3.01 -13.96 -17.02
CA PHE A 116 3.36 -13.53 -15.67
C PHE A 116 3.63 -14.73 -14.75
N TYR A 117 2.77 -15.74 -14.73
CA TYR A 117 2.97 -16.93 -13.90
C TYR A 117 4.20 -17.74 -14.32
N SER A 118 4.39 -18.02 -15.61
CA SER A 118 5.58 -18.75 -16.08
C SER A 118 6.88 -18.02 -15.75
N GLU A 119 6.89 -16.70 -15.90
CA GLU A 119 8.05 -15.87 -15.55
C GLU A 119 8.26 -15.82 -14.04
N GLY A 120 7.17 -15.78 -13.26
CA GLY A 120 7.19 -15.86 -11.80
C GLY A 120 7.89 -17.13 -11.30
N VAL A 121 7.59 -18.30 -11.87
CA VAL A 121 8.27 -19.56 -11.53
C VAL A 121 9.79 -19.43 -11.71
N ARG A 122 10.23 -18.88 -12.85
CA ARG A 122 11.65 -18.69 -13.15
C ARG A 122 12.30 -17.73 -12.15
N ARG A 123 11.65 -16.60 -11.87
CA ARG A 123 12.16 -15.54 -10.99
C ARG A 123 12.29 -16.01 -9.55
N ILE A 124 11.26 -16.68 -9.01
CA ILE A 124 11.28 -17.20 -7.64
C ILE A 124 12.45 -18.17 -7.44
N ILE A 125 12.66 -19.11 -8.37
CA ILE A 125 13.80 -20.04 -8.29
C ILE A 125 15.13 -19.28 -8.32
N GLY A 126 15.24 -18.24 -9.16
CA GLY A 126 16.41 -17.38 -9.26
C GLY A 126 16.70 -16.64 -7.96
N GLU A 127 15.69 -15.96 -7.41
CA GLU A 127 15.79 -15.15 -6.19
C GLU A 127 16.21 -15.99 -4.97
N ILE A 128 15.55 -17.13 -4.74
CA ILE A 128 15.90 -18.04 -3.65
C ILE A 128 17.33 -18.57 -3.81
N SER A 129 17.72 -18.92 -5.04
CA SER A 129 19.08 -19.39 -5.31
C SER A 129 20.14 -18.32 -5.03
N GLU A 130 19.84 -17.06 -5.35
CA GLU A 130 20.70 -15.92 -5.08
C GLU A 130 20.78 -15.60 -3.58
N ALA A 131 19.66 -15.63 -2.88
CA ALA A 131 19.60 -15.46 -1.43
C ALA A 131 20.44 -16.53 -0.70
N CYS A 132 20.29 -17.82 -1.05
CA CYS A 132 21.12 -18.88 -0.48
C CYS A 132 22.62 -18.74 -0.79
N LEU A 133 22.99 -18.11 -1.91
CA LEU A 133 24.39 -17.85 -2.25
C LEU A 133 24.96 -16.67 -1.47
N ALA A 134 24.14 -15.65 -1.21
CA ALA A 134 24.54 -14.44 -0.52
C ALA A 134 24.60 -14.61 1.00
N ASP A 135 23.73 -15.44 1.57
CA ASP A 135 23.60 -15.62 3.02
C ASP A 135 23.62 -17.10 3.43
N LYS A 136 24.65 -17.45 4.21
CA LYS A 136 24.82 -18.81 4.73
C LYS A 136 23.74 -19.20 5.73
N SER A 137 23.28 -18.26 6.56
CA SER A 137 22.18 -18.49 7.51
C SER A 137 20.87 -18.78 6.77
N TYR A 138 20.61 -18.04 5.69
CA TYR A 138 19.47 -18.30 4.82
C TYR A 138 19.57 -19.68 4.15
N GLN A 139 20.75 -20.05 3.65
CA GLN A 139 20.99 -21.37 3.08
C GLN A 139 20.72 -22.50 4.09
N ASP A 140 21.20 -22.36 5.33
CA ASP A 140 21.03 -23.38 6.36
C ASP A 140 19.55 -23.54 6.74
N ALA A 141 18.79 -22.44 6.83
CA ALA A 141 17.34 -22.48 7.00
C ALA A 141 16.64 -23.19 5.82
N PHE A 142 17.09 -22.92 4.60
CA PHE A 142 16.54 -23.52 3.38
C PHE A 142 16.76 -25.03 3.32
N ASP A 143 17.97 -25.48 3.63
CA ASP A 143 18.31 -26.90 3.71
C ASP A 143 17.51 -27.61 4.82
N GLU A 144 17.31 -26.96 5.98
CA GLU A 144 16.49 -27.48 7.09
C GLU A 144 15.02 -27.64 6.68
N ALA A 145 14.45 -26.62 6.04
CA ALA A 145 13.06 -26.64 5.57
C ALA A 145 12.84 -27.71 4.49
N ALA A 146 13.78 -27.85 3.55
CA ALA A 146 13.74 -28.88 2.52
C ALA A 146 13.80 -30.29 3.14
N GLN A 147 14.72 -30.51 4.10
CA GLN A 147 14.84 -31.80 4.79
C GLN A 147 13.56 -32.12 5.56
N TRP A 148 12.99 -31.14 6.28
CA TRP A 148 11.75 -31.33 7.03
C TRP A 148 10.57 -31.67 6.11
N SER A 149 10.50 -31.04 4.94
CA SER A 149 9.41 -31.21 3.97
C SER A 149 9.30 -32.65 3.42
N THR A 150 10.37 -33.44 3.50
CA THR A 150 10.37 -34.86 3.09
C THR A 150 9.75 -35.81 4.11
N ARG A 151 9.50 -35.38 5.35
CA ARG A 151 9.00 -36.26 6.43
C ARG A 151 7.52 -36.60 6.23
N SER A 152 7.16 -37.86 6.47
CA SER A 152 5.78 -38.35 6.43
C SER A 152 5.09 -38.24 7.79
N GLY A 153 3.78 -37.97 7.81
CA GLY A 153 2.95 -37.99 9.03
C GLY A 153 3.28 -36.91 10.04
N THR A 154 3.87 -35.80 9.62
CA THR A 154 4.17 -34.65 10.49
C THR A 154 2.98 -33.71 10.56
N SER A 155 2.59 -33.29 11.76
CA SER A 155 1.56 -32.27 11.96
C SER A 155 2.11 -30.86 11.74
N TRP A 156 1.23 -29.95 11.32
CA TRP A 156 1.52 -28.52 11.14
C TRP A 156 1.46 -27.76 12.48
N GLY A 157 2.40 -28.06 13.38
CA GLY A 157 2.59 -27.31 14.62
C GLY A 157 3.54 -26.11 14.47
N ASP A 158 3.81 -25.42 15.57
CA ASP A 158 4.71 -24.26 15.61
C ASP A 158 6.12 -24.56 15.08
N ASP A 159 6.62 -25.78 15.28
CA ASP A 159 7.93 -26.21 14.78
C ASP A 159 8.00 -26.28 13.25
N ALA A 160 6.89 -26.65 12.60
CA ALA A 160 6.77 -26.66 11.14
C ALA A 160 6.68 -25.23 10.60
N ARG A 161 5.86 -24.39 11.24
CA ARG A 161 5.72 -22.97 10.91
C ARG A 161 7.04 -22.22 11.02
N LYS A 162 7.80 -22.43 12.10
CA LYS A 162 9.14 -21.85 12.28
C LYS A 162 10.08 -22.15 11.12
N LYS A 163 10.03 -23.35 10.55
CA LYS A 163 10.90 -23.73 9.42
C LYS A 163 10.53 -23.01 8.13
N VAL A 164 9.23 -22.86 7.87
CA VAL A 164 8.72 -22.12 6.70
C VAL A 164 8.97 -20.62 6.87
N TRP A 165 8.70 -20.07 8.05
CA TRP A 165 8.89 -18.64 8.34
C TRP A 165 10.35 -18.21 8.27
N ARG A 166 11.30 -19.06 8.67
CA ARG A 166 12.73 -18.74 8.49
C ARG A 166 13.11 -18.43 7.03
N LEU A 167 12.32 -18.89 6.06
CA LEU A 167 12.54 -18.61 4.64
C LEU A 167 11.76 -17.40 4.14
N PHE A 168 10.48 -17.33 4.48
CA PHE A 168 9.55 -16.37 3.87
C PHE A 168 9.19 -15.19 4.77
N PHE A 169 9.37 -15.33 6.09
CA PHE A 169 9.12 -14.29 7.08
C PHE A 169 10.03 -14.43 8.32
N PRO A 170 11.37 -14.29 8.14
CA PRO A 170 12.33 -14.62 9.19
C PRO A 170 12.17 -13.77 10.46
N GLU A 171 11.71 -12.53 10.33
CA GLU A 171 11.41 -11.63 11.45
C GLU A 171 10.28 -12.18 12.34
N GLY A 172 9.28 -12.81 11.72
CA GLY A 172 8.12 -13.39 12.39
C GLY A 172 8.48 -14.57 13.29
N VAL A 173 9.54 -15.31 12.99
CA VAL A 173 9.94 -16.53 13.73
C VAL A 173 10.08 -16.27 15.23
N THR A 174 10.57 -15.08 15.57
CA THR A 174 10.78 -14.64 16.95
C THR A 174 9.48 -14.26 17.67
N CYS A 175 8.40 -14.03 16.92
CA CYS A 175 7.08 -13.69 17.45
C CYS A 175 6.28 -14.97 17.82
N LEU A 176 6.59 -16.12 17.21
CA LEU A 176 5.87 -17.37 17.45
C LEU A 176 6.02 -17.88 18.89
N GLY A 177 4.98 -17.65 19.69
CA GLY A 177 4.79 -18.18 21.04
C GLY A 177 5.14 -17.25 22.20
N ASP A 178 5.65 -16.04 21.94
CA ASP A 178 5.98 -15.04 22.98
C ASP A 178 5.89 -13.60 22.43
N TYR A 179 4.68 -13.21 22.02
CA TYR A 179 4.42 -11.89 21.43
C TYR A 179 4.72 -10.75 22.40
N GLU A 180 4.40 -10.91 23.69
CA GLU A 180 4.58 -9.86 24.70
C GLU A 180 6.05 -9.48 24.90
N LYS A 181 6.92 -10.48 25.00
CA LYS A 181 8.36 -10.22 25.07
C LYS A 181 8.83 -9.48 23.83
N ARG A 182 8.38 -9.89 22.64
CA ARG A 182 8.79 -9.27 21.38
C ARG A 182 8.28 -7.84 21.24
N ILE A 183 7.04 -7.57 21.63
CA ILE A 183 6.46 -6.22 21.71
C ILE A 183 7.29 -5.35 22.64
N SER A 184 7.66 -5.85 23.82
CA SER A 184 8.48 -5.13 24.79
C SER A 184 9.87 -4.80 24.24
N GLU A 185 10.55 -5.77 23.61
CA GLU A 185 11.83 -5.57 22.94
C GLU A 185 11.74 -4.53 21.82
N LEU A 186 10.70 -4.61 20.98
CA LEU A 186 10.47 -3.67 19.89
C LEU A 186 10.20 -2.26 20.41
N ARG A 187 9.36 -2.10 21.43
CA ARG A 187 9.09 -0.81 22.08
C ARG A 187 10.39 -0.21 22.63
N LYS A 188 11.19 -1.01 23.35
CA LYS A 188 12.49 -0.56 23.86
C LYS A 188 13.44 -0.13 22.73
N LYS A 189 13.51 -0.91 21.63
CA LYS A 189 14.33 -0.58 20.47
C LYS A 189 13.87 0.68 19.75
N ARG A 190 12.56 0.95 19.73
CA ARG A 190 11.94 2.13 19.10
C ARG A 190 11.92 3.36 20.00
N CYS A 191 12.44 3.28 21.23
CA CYS A 191 12.61 4.46 22.08
C CYS A 191 13.61 5.43 21.46
N VAL A 192 13.28 6.71 21.57
CA VAL A 192 14.13 7.84 21.16
C VAL A 192 14.46 8.66 22.40
N CYS A 193 15.74 8.93 22.61
CA CYS A 193 16.20 9.88 23.62
C CYS A 193 16.17 11.28 23.01
N ILE A 194 15.33 12.18 23.55
CA ILE A 194 15.24 13.56 23.07
C ILE A 194 16.54 14.30 23.44
N THR A 195 17.21 14.84 22.43
CA THR A 195 18.47 15.59 22.61
C THR A 195 18.25 17.09 22.55
N LYS A 196 17.26 17.56 21.78
CA LYS A 196 16.93 18.98 21.66
C LYS A 196 15.47 19.19 21.27
N LEU A 197 14.76 19.99 22.05
CA LEU A 197 13.40 20.40 21.76
C LEU A 197 13.34 21.43 20.63
N ASN A 198 12.23 21.45 19.89
CA ASN A 198 11.96 22.49 18.90
C ASN A 198 11.86 23.85 19.61
N GLN A 199 12.68 24.82 19.17
CA GLN A 199 12.73 26.17 19.76
C GLN A 199 11.63 27.09 19.24
N ASN A 200 10.96 26.72 18.15
CA ASN A 200 9.84 27.44 17.57
C ASN A 200 8.68 26.46 17.30
N PRO A 201 8.06 25.92 18.36
CA PRO A 201 6.95 24.97 18.22
C PRO A 201 5.73 25.61 17.57
N VAL A 202 4.80 24.78 17.11
CA VAL A 202 3.48 25.22 16.67
C VAL A 202 2.71 25.80 17.86
N ASP A 203 2.10 26.96 17.67
CA ASP A 203 1.26 27.66 18.64
C ASP A 203 -0.08 28.14 18.06
N GLU A 204 -0.18 28.27 16.73
CA GLU A 204 -1.43 28.53 16.01
C GLU A 204 -1.65 27.42 14.95
N PRO A 205 -2.05 26.20 15.35
CA PRO A 205 -2.06 25.02 14.47
C PRO A 205 -2.89 25.22 13.20
N ALA A 206 -4.04 25.87 13.28
CA ALA A 206 -4.89 26.15 12.12
C ALA A 206 -4.22 26.98 11.01
N ARG A 207 -3.19 27.77 11.34
CA ARG A 207 -2.47 28.63 10.40
C ARG A 207 -1.07 28.13 10.08
N GLN A 208 -0.48 27.36 11.00
CA GLN A 208 0.91 26.96 10.92
C GLN A 208 1.09 25.53 10.40
N ILE A 209 0.01 24.76 10.30
CA ILE A 209 0.01 23.40 9.75
C ILE A 209 -0.72 23.39 8.42
N LEU A 210 -0.06 22.85 7.40
CA LEU A 210 -0.71 22.48 6.16
C LEU A 210 -1.29 21.08 6.29
N PHE A 211 -2.61 20.97 6.23
CA PHE A 211 -3.26 19.67 6.08
C PHE A 211 -3.11 19.21 4.64
N MET A 212 -2.91 17.92 4.45
CA MET A 212 -2.65 17.37 3.12
C MET A 212 -3.34 16.03 2.95
N SER A 213 -3.78 15.76 1.73
CA SER A 213 -4.25 14.42 1.38
C SER A 213 -4.07 14.11 -0.10
N ASN A 214 -4.40 12.88 -0.47
CA ASN A 214 -4.42 12.41 -1.85
C ASN A 214 -5.82 11.95 -2.25
N LEU A 215 -6.19 12.33 -3.45
CA LEU A 215 -7.37 11.88 -4.16
C LEU A 215 -6.91 11.01 -5.32
N LEU A 216 -7.40 9.78 -5.34
CA LEU A 216 -7.13 8.83 -6.41
C LEU A 216 -8.44 8.67 -7.17
N ILE A 217 -8.50 9.13 -8.42
CA ILE A 217 -9.75 9.18 -9.19
C ILE A 217 -9.68 8.22 -10.37
N THR A 218 -10.78 7.51 -10.61
CA THR A 218 -10.91 6.61 -11.77
C THR A 218 -12.20 6.85 -12.53
N VAL A 219 -12.30 6.24 -13.72
CA VAL A 219 -13.50 6.24 -14.56
C VAL A 219 -14.70 5.62 -13.82
N PRO A 220 -15.94 5.89 -14.27
CA PRO A 220 -17.12 5.21 -13.73
C PRO A 220 -17.02 3.69 -13.80
N ASP A 221 -17.83 3.00 -12.99
CA ASP A 221 -17.90 1.54 -12.99
C ASP A 221 -18.37 0.99 -14.36
N ASP A 222 -17.94 -0.23 -14.72
CA ASP A 222 -18.15 -0.81 -16.07
C ASP A 222 -19.64 -0.96 -16.46
N GLY A 223 -20.55 -0.94 -15.47
CA GLY A 223 -22.00 -1.01 -15.65
C GLY A 223 -22.74 0.33 -15.52
N GLU A 224 -22.03 1.43 -15.23
CA GLU A 224 -22.65 2.73 -14.97
C GLU A 224 -23.08 3.41 -16.28
N ASP A 225 -24.32 3.92 -16.31
CA ASP A 225 -24.79 4.71 -17.45
C ASP A 225 -24.24 6.14 -17.35
N ILE A 226 -23.15 6.40 -18.07
CA ILE A 226 -22.49 7.72 -18.10
C ILE A 226 -23.46 8.84 -18.48
N ASP A 227 -24.46 8.59 -19.34
CA ASP A 227 -25.44 9.63 -19.72
C ASP A 227 -26.40 10.01 -18.59
N SER A 228 -26.53 9.16 -17.57
CA SER A 228 -27.39 9.39 -16.42
C SER A 228 -26.70 10.12 -15.26
N LEU A 229 -25.37 10.28 -15.34
CA LEU A 229 -24.59 10.92 -14.29
C LEU A 229 -24.95 12.40 -14.16
N PRO A 230 -24.99 12.95 -12.93
CA PRO A 230 -25.47 14.30 -12.66
C PRO A 230 -24.40 15.38 -12.96
N TYR A 231 -23.66 15.24 -14.06
CA TYR A 231 -22.56 16.12 -14.42
C TYR A 231 -22.82 16.88 -15.72
N GLY A 232 -22.10 17.99 -15.94
CA GLY A 232 -22.23 18.78 -17.16
C GLY A 232 -21.94 18.01 -18.47
N ASP A 233 -22.63 18.35 -19.55
CA ASP A 233 -22.49 17.70 -20.88
C ASP A 233 -21.05 17.61 -21.40
N HIS A 234 -20.16 18.54 -21.00
CA HIS A 234 -18.76 18.47 -21.39
C HIS A 234 -18.03 17.34 -20.66
N ILE A 235 -18.25 17.18 -19.35
CA ILE A 235 -17.69 16.08 -18.55
C ILE A 235 -18.18 14.74 -19.10
N LEU A 236 -19.50 14.59 -19.32
CA LEU A 236 -20.07 13.32 -19.78
C LEU A 236 -19.53 12.90 -21.16
N ARG A 237 -19.38 13.85 -22.09
CA ARG A 237 -18.80 13.57 -23.41
C ARG A 237 -17.35 13.12 -23.31
N ASP A 238 -16.53 13.80 -22.52
CA ASP A 238 -15.13 13.44 -22.35
C ASP A 238 -15.00 12.09 -21.62
N LEU A 239 -15.81 11.84 -20.58
CA LEU A 239 -15.80 10.57 -19.84
C LEU A 239 -16.07 9.34 -20.73
N LYS A 240 -16.98 9.44 -21.70
CA LYS A 240 -17.24 8.34 -22.65
C LYS A 240 -16.01 7.96 -23.47
N HIS A 241 -15.20 8.95 -23.83
CA HIS A 241 -13.94 8.70 -24.55
C HIS A 241 -12.86 8.19 -23.61
N ILE A 242 -12.76 8.77 -22.41
CA ILE A 242 -11.77 8.40 -21.41
C ILE A 242 -11.97 6.97 -20.91
N ALA A 243 -13.21 6.52 -20.71
CA ALA A 243 -13.54 5.16 -20.29
C ALA A 243 -13.10 4.08 -21.32
N GLN A 244 -12.77 4.47 -22.55
CA GLN A 244 -12.22 3.58 -23.57
C GLN A 244 -10.69 3.62 -23.64
N GLU A 245 -10.04 4.53 -22.90
CA GLU A 245 -8.59 4.59 -22.81
C GLU A 245 -8.05 3.38 -22.05
N LYS A 246 -6.81 2.98 -22.37
CA LYS A 246 -6.12 1.98 -21.57
C LYS A 246 -5.76 2.59 -20.21
N GLN A 247 -6.23 1.97 -19.13
CA GLN A 247 -5.79 2.32 -17.78
C GLN A 247 -4.25 2.24 -17.68
N LYS A 248 -3.67 3.28 -17.09
CA LYS A 248 -2.22 3.45 -16.98
C LYS A 248 -1.71 3.20 -15.57
N TYR A 249 -2.53 3.50 -14.57
CA TYR A 249 -2.17 3.40 -13.16
C TYR A 249 -3.20 2.57 -12.40
N TRP A 250 -2.72 1.78 -11.44
CA TRP A 250 -3.55 0.99 -10.53
C TRP A 250 -3.32 1.53 -9.14
N PHE A 251 -4.35 2.18 -8.62
CA PHE A 251 -4.36 2.70 -7.27
C PHE A 251 -5.15 1.75 -6.38
N ASP A 252 -4.82 1.77 -5.10
CA ASP A 252 -5.64 1.16 -4.08
C ASP A 252 -6.87 2.05 -3.86
N HIS A 253 -8.06 1.45 -3.84
CA HIS A 253 -9.34 2.13 -3.59
C HIS A 253 -9.54 3.49 -4.32
N PRO A 254 -9.44 3.57 -5.67
CA PRO A 254 -9.69 4.83 -6.36
C PRO A 254 -11.18 5.19 -6.33
N ILE A 255 -11.48 6.48 -6.11
CA ILE A 255 -12.83 7.04 -6.17
C ILE A 255 -13.31 6.99 -7.62
N GLN A 256 -14.33 6.18 -7.88
CA GLN A 256 -15.01 6.11 -9.16
C GLN A 256 -15.84 7.38 -9.40
N ILE A 257 -15.70 7.99 -10.57
CA ILE A 257 -16.59 9.08 -10.97
C ILE A 257 -18.03 8.56 -11.06
N GLY A 258 -18.98 9.29 -10.49
CA GLY A 258 -20.38 8.87 -10.40
C GLY A 258 -20.74 8.13 -9.10
N VAL A 259 -19.77 7.83 -8.24
CA VAL A 259 -20.04 7.29 -6.92
C VAL A 259 -20.91 8.26 -6.10
N LYS A 260 -21.84 7.72 -5.32
CA LYS A 260 -22.70 8.51 -4.44
C LYS A 260 -21.87 9.20 -3.36
N ASN A 261 -22.34 10.37 -2.92
CA ASN A 261 -21.62 11.17 -1.93
C ASN A 261 -21.37 10.41 -0.61
N GLU A 262 -22.28 9.53 -0.20
CA GLU A 262 -22.13 8.71 1.02
C GLU A 262 -21.02 7.67 0.90
N GLN A 263 -20.62 7.33 -0.32
CA GLN A 263 -19.56 6.37 -0.64
C GLN A 263 -18.30 7.08 -1.17
N ASN A 264 -18.29 8.41 -1.17
CA ASN A 264 -17.18 9.20 -1.66
C ASN A 264 -16.25 9.54 -0.49
N GLU A 265 -15.13 8.82 -0.40
CA GLU A 265 -14.12 8.99 0.65
C GLU A 265 -13.62 10.44 0.74
N ALA A 266 -13.53 11.16 -0.39
CA ALA A 266 -13.13 12.56 -0.35
C ALA A 266 -14.10 13.44 0.44
N ILE A 267 -15.41 13.20 0.26
CA ILE A 267 -16.44 13.93 1.02
C ILE A 267 -16.37 13.53 2.48
N TYR A 268 -16.25 12.24 2.77
CA TYR A 268 -16.18 11.71 4.14
C TYR A 268 -15.01 12.34 4.92
N GLY A 269 -13.78 12.22 4.42
CA GLY A 269 -12.58 12.74 5.10
C GLY A 269 -12.57 14.26 5.22
N LEU A 270 -12.97 14.98 4.16
CA LEU A 270 -13.05 16.45 4.22
C LEU A 270 -14.16 16.93 5.17
N ARG A 271 -15.29 16.21 5.25
CA ARG A 271 -16.32 16.51 6.24
C ARG A 271 -15.81 16.26 7.65
N GLY A 272 -15.11 15.14 7.87
CA GLY A 272 -14.46 14.82 9.14
C GLY A 272 -13.52 15.92 9.59
N LEU A 273 -12.59 16.34 8.71
CA LEU A 273 -11.69 17.46 8.99
C LEU A 273 -12.46 18.77 9.26
N ASN A 274 -13.47 19.09 8.45
CA ASN A 274 -14.28 20.30 8.65
C ASN A 274 -14.98 20.30 10.02
N ASN A 275 -15.50 19.15 10.44
CA ASN A 275 -16.17 18.97 11.73
C ASN A 275 -15.17 19.06 12.89
N ALA A 276 -13.98 18.46 12.74
CA ALA A 276 -12.88 18.60 13.69
C ALA A 276 -12.53 20.08 13.91
N ILE A 277 -12.38 20.87 12.83
CA ILE A 277 -12.12 22.31 12.98
C ILE A 277 -13.29 23.07 13.63
N ALA A 278 -14.53 22.65 13.41
CA ALA A 278 -15.67 23.24 14.11
C ALA A 278 -15.61 22.96 15.63
N PHE A 279 -15.23 21.74 16.02
CA PHE A 279 -15.01 21.35 17.42
C PHE A 279 -13.89 22.19 18.05
N GLU A 280 -12.76 22.32 17.35
CA GLU A 280 -11.60 23.11 17.79
C GLU A 280 -11.92 24.59 17.99
N LYS A 281 -12.81 25.15 17.16
CA LYS A 281 -13.34 26.51 17.35
C LYS A 281 -14.22 26.61 18.60
N ALA A 282 -15.09 25.63 18.83
CA ALA A 282 -15.94 25.60 20.02
C ALA A 282 -15.12 25.46 21.31
N ARG A 283 -14.00 24.75 21.25
CA ARG A 283 -13.04 24.58 22.36
C ARG A 283 -12.15 25.81 22.58
N GLY A 284 -12.06 26.71 21.59
CA GLY A 284 -11.27 27.94 21.64
C GLY A 284 -9.80 27.78 21.26
N VAL A 285 -9.42 26.62 20.69
CA VAL A 285 -8.08 26.36 20.15
C VAL A 285 -7.90 27.08 18.82
N VAL A 286 -8.97 27.13 18.02
CA VAL A 286 -9.00 27.84 16.72
C VAL A 286 -9.89 29.07 16.82
N ARG A 287 -9.47 30.18 16.21
CA ARG A 287 -10.27 31.41 16.22
C ARG A 287 -11.53 31.23 15.36
N PRO A 288 -12.65 31.89 15.70
CA PRO A 288 -13.92 31.73 14.97
C PRO A 288 -13.82 31.94 13.46
N ASP A 289 -13.00 32.90 13.02
CA ASP A 289 -12.85 33.26 11.60
C ASP A 289 -11.71 32.52 10.89
N ASP A 290 -10.83 31.81 11.62
CA ASP A 290 -9.71 31.10 11.01
C ASP A 290 -10.22 29.88 10.22
N LYS A 291 -9.56 29.59 9.10
CA LYS A 291 -9.74 28.38 8.32
C LYS A 291 -8.43 27.63 8.25
N VAL A 292 -8.49 26.31 8.13
CA VAL A 292 -7.29 25.49 7.90
C VAL A 292 -7.07 25.32 6.40
N THR A 293 -5.82 25.43 5.98
CA THR A 293 -5.42 25.15 4.60
C THR A 293 -5.25 23.64 4.42
N CYS A 294 -5.96 23.06 3.44
CA CYS A 294 -5.83 21.66 3.06
C CYS A 294 -5.44 21.53 1.58
N LEU A 295 -4.29 20.89 1.32
CA LEU A 295 -3.76 20.64 -0.01
C LEU A 295 -4.10 19.21 -0.45
N LEU A 296 -4.80 19.07 -1.57
CA LEU A 296 -5.19 17.78 -2.11
C LEU A 296 -4.41 17.52 -3.39
N SER A 297 -3.57 16.50 -3.36
CA SER A 297 -2.99 15.93 -4.58
C SER A 297 -4.05 15.09 -5.30
N VAL A 298 -4.14 15.22 -6.63
CA VAL A 298 -5.17 14.54 -7.44
C VAL A 298 -4.50 13.70 -8.50
N SER A 299 -4.47 12.40 -8.28
CA SER A 299 -3.94 11.39 -9.19
C SER A 299 -5.10 10.71 -9.94
N VAL A 300 -4.86 10.32 -11.19
CA VAL A 300 -5.89 9.70 -12.03
C VAL A 300 -5.41 8.41 -12.67
N THR A 301 -6.32 7.46 -12.93
CA THR A 301 -5.96 6.16 -13.54
C THR A 301 -5.76 6.21 -15.06
N HIS A 302 -6.34 7.22 -15.72
CA HIS A 302 -6.33 7.42 -17.18
C HIS A 302 -5.86 8.84 -17.52
N ASP A 303 -4.98 8.99 -18.50
CA ASP A 303 -4.39 10.29 -18.86
C ASP A 303 -5.46 11.33 -19.25
N GLY A 304 -6.57 10.90 -19.87
CA GLY A 304 -7.66 11.79 -20.25
C GLY A 304 -8.41 12.42 -19.05
N LEU A 305 -8.41 11.77 -17.88
CA LEU A 305 -9.11 12.27 -16.67
C LEU A 305 -8.58 13.61 -16.18
N HIS A 306 -7.31 13.97 -16.44
CA HIS A 306 -6.76 15.26 -16.04
C HIS A 306 -7.55 16.46 -16.57
N ARG A 307 -8.27 16.29 -17.69
CA ARG A 307 -9.06 17.35 -18.32
C ARG A 307 -10.36 17.63 -17.58
N VAL A 308 -10.94 16.61 -16.95
CA VAL A 308 -12.27 16.68 -16.34
C VAL A 308 -12.23 16.63 -14.80
N VAL A 309 -11.16 16.12 -14.20
CA VAL A 309 -11.12 15.81 -12.77
C VAL A 309 -11.38 17.03 -11.87
N LYS A 310 -10.90 18.21 -12.26
CA LYS A 310 -11.15 19.44 -11.49
C LYS A 310 -12.59 19.91 -11.57
N ASP A 311 -13.19 19.83 -12.76
CA ASP A 311 -14.59 20.21 -12.96
C ASP A 311 -15.51 19.23 -12.23
N TYR A 312 -15.21 17.93 -12.35
CA TYR A 312 -15.88 16.87 -11.60
C TYR A 312 -15.84 17.13 -10.09
N LEU A 313 -14.65 17.35 -9.51
CA LEU A 313 -14.53 17.64 -8.07
C LEU A 313 -15.25 18.95 -7.71
N GLY A 314 -15.23 19.94 -8.59
CA GLY A 314 -15.98 21.19 -8.44
C GLY A 314 -17.50 20.96 -8.35
N GLU A 315 -18.07 20.13 -9.23
CA GLU A 315 -19.50 19.78 -9.22
C GLU A 315 -19.87 18.92 -8.01
N VAL A 316 -19.02 17.95 -7.63
CA VAL A 316 -19.20 17.15 -6.41
C VAL A 316 -19.23 18.06 -5.18
N TYR A 317 -18.29 18.99 -5.05
CA TYR A 317 -18.26 19.90 -3.91
C TYR A 317 -19.44 20.88 -3.92
N ALA A 318 -19.85 21.37 -5.09
CA ALA A 318 -21.03 22.23 -5.22
C ALA A 318 -22.34 21.51 -4.85
N GLY A 319 -22.40 20.19 -5.03
CA GLY A 319 -23.53 19.34 -4.66
C GLY A 319 -23.56 18.87 -3.19
N THR A 320 -22.64 19.36 -2.35
CA THR A 320 -22.55 18.98 -0.92
C THR A 320 -22.63 20.19 -0.01
N ASP A 321 -22.90 19.97 1.28
CA ASP A 321 -22.82 21.04 2.27
C ASP A 321 -21.43 21.68 2.28
N PRO A 322 -21.31 23.02 2.35
CA PRO A 322 -20.02 23.68 2.21
C PRO A 322 -19.04 23.30 3.33
N PHE A 323 -17.76 23.15 2.99
CA PHE A 323 -16.67 23.00 3.95
C PHE A 323 -16.26 24.38 4.50
N THR A 324 -17.11 24.96 5.33
CA THR A 324 -16.99 26.35 5.82
C THR A 324 -15.70 26.63 6.60
N HIS A 325 -15.08 25.60 7.18
CA HIS A 325 -13.88 25.71 8.00
C HIS A 325 -12.57 25.43 7.24
N LEU A 326 -12.65 25.04 5.97
CA LEU A 326 -11.49 24.63 5.16
C LEU A 326 -11.21 25.63 4.03
N ASP A 327 -9.93 25.75 3.69
CA ASP A 327 -9.45 26.36 2.45
C ASP A 327 -8.76 25.27 1.61
N LEU A 328 -9.43 24.82 0.55
CA LEU A 328 -9.04 23.64 -0.22
C LEU A 328 -8.27 24.03 -1.49
N HIS A 329 -7.11 23.42 -1.70
CA HIS A 329 -6.28 23.61 -2.90
C HIS A 329 -6.03 22.28 -3.61
N LEU A 330 -6.45 22.17 -4.87
CA LEU A 330 -6.31 20.95 -5.67
C LEU A 330 -5.08 21.02 -6.58
N PHE A 331 -4.25 19.98 -6.57
CA PHE A 331 -3.07 19.85 -7.42
C PHE A 331 -3.14 18.56 -8.25
N SER A 332 -3.48 18.70 -9.53
CA SER A 332 -3.35 17.64 -10.52
C SER A 332 -1.93 17.58 -11.09
N GLU A 333 -1.61 16.54 -11.86
CA GLU A 333 -0.33 16.43 -12.58
C GLU A 333 -0.07 17.61 -13.52
N ILE A 334 -1.12 18.21 -14.08
CA ILE A 334 -0.99 19.42 -14.89
C ILE A 334 -0.47 20.59 -14.04
N ASP A 335 -0.92 20.72 -12.79
CA ASP A 335 -0.49 21.79 -11.90
C ASP A 335 0.93 21.57 -11.38
N THR A 336 1.26 20.33 -11.00
CA THR A 336 2.61 19.98 -10.54
C THR A 336 3.63 20.25 -11.64
N LYS A 337 3.32 19.86 -12.89
CA LYS A 337 4.16 20.16 -14.05
C LYS A 337 4.36 21.66 -14.26
N ARG A 338 3.30 22.46 -14.10
CA ARG A 338 3.40 23.93 -14.22
C ARG A 338 4.29 24.54 -13.12
N ILE A 339 4.14 24.10 -11.88
CA ILE A 339 5.02 24.53 -10.77
C ILE A 339 6.47 24.16 -11.09
N LEU A 340 6.68 22.94 -11.56
CA LEU A 340 8.00 22.42 -11.90
C LEU A 340 8.65 23.25 -13.02
N ASP A 341 7.97 23.38 -14.15
CA ASP A 341 8.49 24.02 -15.36
C ASP A 341 8.67 25.53 -15.20
N HIS A 342 7.79 26.21 -14.46
CA HIS A 342 7.81 27.67 -14.38
C HIS A 342 8.55 28.21 -13.15
N ILE A 343 8.73 27.40 -12.10
CA ILE A 343 9.28 27.88 -10.82
C ILE A 343 10.48 27.04 -10.39
N ILE A 344 10.31 25.75 -10.19
CA ILE A 344 11.34 24.91 -9.57
C ILE A 344 12.55 24.73 -10.49
N LEU A 345 12.35 24.32 -11.74
CA LEU A 345 13.47 24.07 -12.67
C LEU A 345 14.24 25.35 -13.03
N PRO A 346 13.58 26.49 -13.36
CA PRO A 346 14.29 27.74 -13.55
C PRO A 346 15.07 28.18 -12.31
N GLY A 347 14.50 27.97 -11.11
CA GLY A 347 15.17 28.25 -9.84
C GLY A 347 16.39 27.37 -9.62
N ALA A 348 16.27 26.06 -9.83
CA ALA A 348 17.35 25.10 -9.69
C ALA A 348 18.51 25.41 -10.66
N ALA A 349 18.22 25.73 -11.91
CA ALA A 349 19.22 26.13 -12.89
C ALA A 349 19.93 27.42 -12.50
N LYS A 350 19.17 28.45 -12.09
CA LYS A 350 19.73 29.77 -11.77
C LYS A 350 20.53 29.80 -10.47
N TYR A 351 20.03 29.16 -9.41
CA TYR A 351 20.57 29.30 -8.06
C TYR A 351 21.45 28.13 -7.62
N LEU A 352 21.22 26.93 -8.17
CA LEU A 352 21.97 25.72 -7.80
C LEU A 352 22.87 25.21 -8.95
N GLY A 353 22.76 25.78 -10.16
CA GLY A 353 23.50 25.31 -11.32
C GLY A 353 23.06 23.93 -11.83
N ILE A 354 21.89 23.44 -11.41
CA ILE A 354 21.36 22.14 -11.81
C ILE A 354 20.72 22.31 -13.20
N SER A 355 21.33 21.69 -14.21
CA SER A 355 20.88 21.73 -15.60
C SER A 355 20.21 20.44 -16.07
N ASP A 356 20.43 19.33 -15.36
CA ASP A 356 19.73 18.07 -15.59
C ASP A 356 18.42 18.07 -14.78
N ASP A 357 17.29 18.08 -15.48
CA ASP A 357 15.96 18.16 -14.89
C ASP A 357 15.28 16.79 -14.72
N GLU A 358 15.83 15.72 -15.31
CA GLU A 358 15.22 14.39 -15.31
C GLU A 358 14.98 13.84 -13.89
N PRO A 359 15.96 13.92 -12.95
CA PRO A 359 15.75 13.38 -11.61
C PRO A 359 14.62 14.09 -10.86
N ILE A 360 14.46 15.41 -11.06
CA ILE A 360 13.42 16.21 -10.42
C ILE A 360 12.06 15.89 -11.04
N ARG A 361 11.98 15.78 -12.38
CA ARG A 361 10.75 15.40 -13.10
C ARG A 361 10.23 14.04 -12.70
N ARG A 362 11.14 13.08 -12.46
CA ARG A 362 10.78 11.72 -12.05
C ARG A 362 10.10 11.68 -10.68
N VAL A 363 10.49 12.54 -9.74
CA VAL A 363 9.99 12.49 -8.35
C VAL A 363 8.94 13.56 -8.02
N PHE A 364 8.87 14.66 -8.79
CA PHE A 364 7.90 15.73 -8.55
C PHE A 364 6.65 15.55 -9.43
N GLY A 365 5.59 14.99 -8.85
CA GLY A 365 4.30 14.78 -9.50
C GLY A 365 3.35 13.98 -8.63
N VAL A 366 2.13 13.78 -9.11
CA VAL A 366 1.05 13.09 -8.39
C VAL A 366 0.66 11.77 -9.04
N ASP A 367 0.90 11.58 -10.34
CA ASP A 367 0.57 10.29 -10.99
C ASP A 367 1.68 9.26 -10.90
N GLY A 368 1.30 7.99 -11.04
CA GLY A 368 2.23 6.87 -11.13
C GLY A 368 2.42 6.16 -9.80
N GLU A 369 3.67 5.83 -9.52
CA GLU A 369 4.04 5.14 -8.30
C GLU A 369 3.54 5.93 -7.07
N TYR A 370 3.00 5.20 -6.09
CA TYR A 370 2.96 5.70 -4.71
C TYR A 370 4.39 6.15 -4.35
N GLY A 371 4.69 6.97 -3.36
CA GLY A 371 6.02 7.59 -3.28
C GLY A 371 6.25 8.79 -4.23
N ARG A 372 5.79 8.83 -5.49
CA ARG A 372 5.86 10.05 -6.33
C ARG A 372 4.91 11.14 -5.80
N HIS A 373 3.64 10.80 -5.63
CA HIS A 373 2.63 11.61 -4.93
C HIS A 373 3.08 12.06 -3.51
N TYR A 374 3.73 11.19 -2.73
CA TYR A 374 4.23 11.50 -1.39
C TYR A 374 5.42 12.46 -1.44
N SER A 375 6.29 12.32 -2.44
CA SER A 375 7.38 13.26 -2.72
C SER A 375 6.83 14.63 -3.07
N PHE A 376 5.76 14.72 -3.87
CA PHE A 376 5.08 15.98 -4.14
C PHE A 376 4.51 16.61 -2.87
N LEU A 377 3.74 15.88 -2.06
CA LEU A 377 3.18 16.42 -0.81
C LEU A 377 4.26 16.90 0.18
N LYS A 378 5.42 16.23 0.22
CA LYS A 378 6.57 16.71 0.98
C LYS A 378 7.19 17.98 0.38
N ALA A 379 7.33 18.05 -0.94
CA ALA A 379 7.97 19.17 -1.60
C ALA A 379 7.08 20.43 -1.58
N ILE A 380 5.77 20.26 -1.71
CA ILE A 380 4.82 21.38 -1.76
C ILE A 380 4.74 22.11 -0.41
N SER A 381 4.96 21.44 0.72
CA SER A 381 4.98 22.12 2.03
C SER A 381 6.14 23.12 2.14
N ALA A 382 7.33 22.75 1.68
CA ALA A 382 8.49 23.65 1.61
C ALA A 382 8.26 24.79 0.59
N PHE A 383 7.70 24.47 -0.58
CA PHE A 383 7.30 25.47 -1.58
C PHE A 383 6.33 26.50 -0.98
N TRP A 384 5.30 26.01 -0.29
CA TRP A 384 4.25 26.84 0.31
C TRP A 384 4.80 27.74 1.40
N GLN A 385 5.64 27.21 2.28
CA GLN A 385 6.29 27.99 3.33
C GLN A 385 7.10 29.16 2.75
N VAL A 386 7.85 28.92 1.67
CA VAL A 386 8.74 29.94 1.10
C VAL A 386 7.98 30.96 0.25
N LEU A 387 7.00 30.51 -0.55
CA LEU A 387 6.41 31.33 -1.61
C LEU A 387 4.97 31.79 -1.33
N VAL A 388 4.27 31.17 -0.37
CA VAL A 388 2.84 31.43 -0.12
C VAL A 388 2.63 31.96 1.30
N ASP A 389 3.02 31.20 2.33
CA ASP A 389 2.87 31.62 3.72
C ASP A 389 4.07 31.20 4.61
N PRO A 390 4.96 32.13 4.98
CA PRO A 390 6.12 31.86 5.83
C PRO A 390 5.77 31.52 7.29
N LYS A 391 4.50 31.61 7.68
CA LYS A 391 4.05 31.19 9.02
C LYS A 391 3.89 29.68 9.13
N VAL A 392 3.82 28.95 8.02
CA VAL A 392 3.77 27.48 8.05
C VAL A 392 5.02 26.96 8.76
N LYS A 393 4.81 26.12 9.78
CA LYS A 393 5.85 25.46 10.58
C LYS A 393 5.88 23.94 10.36
N GLY A 394 4.79 23.36 9.84
CA GLY A 394 4.68 21.94 9.62
C GLY A 394 3.58 21.56 8.63
N SER A 395 3.48 20.27 8.35
CA SER A 395 2.46 19.71 7.48
C SER A 395 2.01 18.36 8.01
N PHE A 396 0.73 18.05 7.87
CA PHE A 396 0.12 16.81 8.35
C PHE A 396 -0.69 16.17 7.24
N LYS A 397 -0.33 14.95 6.85
CA LYS A 397 -1.10 14.18 5.87
C LYS A 397 -2.15 13.35 6.59
N LEU A 398 -3.40 13.46 6.17
CA LEU A 398 -4.49 12.56 6.54
C LEU A 398 -4.87 11.68 5.35
N ASP A 399 -5.33 10.46 5.63
CA ASP A 399 -6.03 9.63 4.66
C ASP A 399 -7.53 9.97 4.74
N LEU A 400 -8.24 10.00 3.62
CA LEU A 400 -9.62 10.53 3.57
C LEU A 400 -10.67 9.54 4.02
N ASP A 401 -10.29 8.29 4.25
CA ASP A 401 -11.05 7.28 4.97
C ASP A 401 -10.91 7.38 6.50
N GLN A 402 -10.07 8.32 6.97
CA GLN A 402 -9.83 8.57 8.39
C GLN A 402 -10.37 9.92 8.84
N VAL A 403 -10.79 9.97 10.11
CA VAL A 403 -11.27 11.20 10.76
C VAL A 403 -10.67 11.34 12.15
N PHE A 404 -10.68 12.58 12.66
CA PHE A 404 -10.39 12.85 14.06
C PHE A 404 -11.66 12.62 14.89
N ASP A 405 -11.63 11.62 15.76
CA ASP A 405 -12.67 11.45 16.78
C ASP A 405 -12.34 12.34 17.98
N GLU A 406 -12.66 13.63 17.85
CA GLU A 406 -12.30 14.68 18.81
C GLU A 406 -12.81 14.41 20.23
N GLU A 407 -14.01 13.83 20.37
CA GLU A 407 -14.59 13.53 21.67
C GLU A 407 -13.79 12.42 22.38
N VAL A 408 -13.50 11.33 21.67
CA VAL A 408 -12.69 10.21 22.20
C VAL A 408 -11.26 10.69 22.48
N LEU A 409 -10.68 11.50 21.59
CA LEU A 409 -9.35 12.09 21.78
C LEU A 409 -9.25 12.88 23.08
N VAL A 410 -10.23 13.77 23.32
CA VAL A 410 -10.29 14.56 24.54
C VAL A 410 -10.56 13.68 25.76
N GLU A 411 -11.43 12.68 25.66
CA GLU A 411 -11.71 11.74 26.75
C GLU A 411 -10.46 10.95 27.17
N GLU A 412 -9.70 10.42 26.20
CA GLU A 412 -8.55 9.57 26.48
C GLU A 412 -7.27 10.33 26.81
N THR A 413 -7.06 11.50 26.21
CA THR A 413 -5.78 12.24 26.31
C THR A 413 -5.89 13.59 27.01
N GLY A 414 -7.11 14.11 27.18
CA GLY A 414 -7.37 15.48 27.65
C GLY A 414 -7.14 16.55 26.58
N GLN A 415 -6.64 16.19 25.39
CA GLN A 415 -6.29 17.07 24.28
C GLN A 415 -7.08 16.71 23.03
N SER A 416 -7.54 17.74 22.32
CA SER A 416 -8.09 17.66 20.96
C SER A 416 -6.99 17.49 19.92
N ALA A 417 -7.34 17.16 18.67
CA ALA A 417 -6.37 16.85 17.63
C ALA A 417 -5.36 17.99 17.39
N LEU A 418 -5.80 19.25 17.39
CA LEU A 418 -4.90 20.38 17.20
C LEU A 418 -4.07 20.72 18.42
N GLU A 419 -4.58 20.46 19.64
CA GLU A 419 -3.80 20.61 20.86
C GLU A 419 -2.60 19.66 20.90
N HIS A 420 -2.72 18.46 20.31
CA HIS A 420 -1.59 17.52 20.16
C HIS A 420 -0.46 18.07 19.27
N PHE A 421 -0.76 19.04 18.41
CA PHE A 421 0.27 19.72 17.63
C PHE A 421 1.01 20.81 18.40
N ILE A 422 0.45 21.32 19.49
CA ILE A 422 1.03 22.38 20.31
C ILE A 422 2.04 21.76 21.29
N THR A 423 3.13 21.24 20.74
CA THR A 423 4.18 20.55 21.49
C THR A 423 5.58 20.89 20.96
N PRO A 424 6.57 21.07 21.83
CA PRO A 424 7.97 21.24 21.41
C PRO A 424 8.62 19.93 20.95
N LEU A 425 7.91 18.79 21.03
CA LEU A 425 8.37 17.51 20.50
C LEU A 425 8.26 17.42 18.98
N TRP A 426 7.32 18.14 18.37
CA TRP A 426 7.24 18.18 16.92
C TRP A 426 8.32 19.10 16.35
N GLY A 427 9.18 18.56 15.51
CA GLY A 427 10.38 19.22 15.00
C GLY A 427 11.55 19.14 16.00
N SER A 428 11.46 18.29 17.02
CA SER A 428 12.57 18.05 17.94
C SER A 428 13.60 17.08 17.36
N GLU A 429 14.81 17.11 17.90
CA GLU A 429 15.90 16.21 17.58
C GLU A 429 16.05 15.17 18.70
N GLY A 430 16.43 13.95 18.32
CA GLY A 430 16.71 12.88 19.25
C GLY A 430 17.70 11.87 18.71
N THR A 431 18.00 10.88 19.54
CA THR A 431 18.85 9.75 19.21
C THR A 431 18.08 8.46 19.45
N GLU A 432 17.95 7.63 18.42
CA GLU A 432 17.33 6.31 18.53
C GLU A 432 18.25 5.31 19.24
N THR A 433 17.74 4.13 19.61
CA THR A 433 18.49 3.13 20.40
C THR A 433 19.80 2.68 19.72
N GLY A 434 19.86 2.70 18.39
CA GLY A 434 21.08 2.43 17.61
C GLY A 434 22.10 3.57 17.55
N GLY A 435 21.86 4.70 18.22
CA GLY A 435 22.76 5.86 18.23
C GLY A 435 22.62 6.80 17.04
N ARG A 436 21.68 6.54 16.12
CA ARG A 436 21.42 7.42 14.97
C ARG A 436 20.59 8.63 15.39
N ALA A 437 20.97 9.80 14.88
CA ALA A 437 20.17 11.01 15.03
C ALA A 437 18.86 10.88 14.24
N VAL A 438 17.78 11.37 14.83
CA VAL A 438 16.43 11.37 14.25
C VAL A 438 15.77 12.73 14.52
N GLU A 439 14.90 13.14 13.60
CA GLU A 439 13.99 14.27 13.79
C GLU A 439 12.58 13.74 14.03
N LEU A 440 11.86 14.35 14.98
CA LEU A 440 10.54 13.90 15.38
C LEU A 440 9.47 14.68 14.63
N GLY A 441 8.56 13.95 13.99
CA GLY A 441 7.51 14.51 13.13
C GLY A 441 6.16 13.82 13.23
N MET A 442 5.93 13.05 14.30
CA MET A 442 4.74 12.18 14.42
C MET A 442 3.87 12.59 15.61
N MET A 443 2.56 12.50 15.40
CA MET A 443 1.56 12.48 16.47
C MET A 443 1.18 11.03 16.77
N ALA A 444 1.03 10.69 18.05
CA ALA A 444 0.57 9.37 18.46
C ALA A 444 -0.95 9.37 18.59
N GLY A 445 -1.64 8.48 17.86
CA GLY A 445 -3.06 8.14 18.01
C GLY A 445 -4.01 9.35 17.84
N ALA A 446 -4.69 9.47 16.70
CA ALA A 446 -5.71 10.52 16.51
C ALA A 446 -6.63 10.28 15.30
N LEU A 447 -6.11 9.62 14.27
CA LEU A 447 -6.87 9.27 13.08
C LEU A 447 -7.39 7.84 13.22
N VAL A 448 -8.70 7.67 13.06
CA VAL A 448 -9.38 6.38 13.11
C VAL A 448 -10.20 6.18 11.84
N ASN A 449 -10.19 4.95 11.32
CA ASN A 449 -11.13 4.55 10.27
C ASN A 449 -12.54 4.48 10.87
N GLU A 450 -13.59 4.66 10.06
CA GLU A 450 -14.98 4.55 10.52
C GLU A 450 -15.25 3.24 11.28
N ARG A 451 -14.72 2.12 10.78
CA ARG A 451 -14.90 0.78 11.36
C ARG A 451 -14.24 0.61 12.74
N ASP A 452 -13.28 1.46 13.07
CA ASP A 452 -12.46 1.38 14.27
C ASP A 452 -12.87 2.39 15.35
N MET A 453 -13.82 3.29 15.02
CA MET A 453 -14.43 4.21 15.98
C MET A 453 -15.02 3.46 17.17
N GLY A 454 -14.66 3.88 18.38
CA GLY A 454 -15.12 3.27 19.63
C GLY A 454 -14.29 2.07 20.14
N HIS A 455 -13.24 1.63 19.44
CA HIS A 455 -12.31 0.62 19.93
C HIS A 455 -11.16 1.19 20.80
N GLY A 456 -11.06 2.51 20.92
CA GLY A 456 -10.07 3.25 21.71
C GLY A 456 -8.82 3.67 20.92
N LEU A 457 -8.08 4.67 21.42
CA LEU A 457 -7.05 5.41 20.66
C LEU A 457 -5.81 4.59 20.28
N PHE A 458 -5.51 3.53 21.04
CA PHE A 458 -4.31 2.71 20.86
C PHE A 458 -4.60 1.27 20.44
N THR A 459 -5.77 1.05 19.84
CA THR A 459 -6.12 -0.24 19.26
C THR A 459 -5.37 -0.43 17.94
N PRO A 460 -4.60 -1.53 17.78
CA PRO A 460 -3.90 -1.78 16.53
C PRO A 460 -4.89 -2.16 15.42
N ASP A 461 -4.75 -1.52 14.25
CA ASP A 461 -5.53 -1.83 13.03
C ASP A 461 -5.38 -3.31 12.61
N VAL A 462 -4.20 -3.88 12.82
CA VAL A 462 -3.95 -5.33 12.67
C VAL A 462 -3.74 -5.96 14.04
N SER A 463 -4.74 -6.72 14.48
CA SER A 463 -4.68 -7.47 15.73
C SER A 463 -3.92 -8.79 15.58
N ILE A 464 -3.30 -9.25 16.68
CA ILE A 464 -2.67 -10.58 16.71
C ILE A 464 -3.78 -11.64 16.56
N PRO A 465 -3.68 -12.56 15.57
CA PRO A 465 -4.71 -13.54 15.37
C PRO A 465 -4.79 -14.52 16.55
N LYS A 466 -6.00 -14.90 16.96
CA LYS A 466 -6.22 -15.93 18.00
C LYS A 466 -5.62 -17.29 17.62
N SER A 467 -5.55 -17.55 16.31
CA SER A 467 -4.88 -18.70 15.71
C SER A 467 -4.46 -18.32 14.29
N VAL A 468 -3.26 -18.69 13.86
CA VAL A 468 -2.85 -18.51 12.45
C VAL A 468 -3.75 -19.38 11.57
N PRO A 469 -4.53 -18.79 10.64
CA PRO A 469 -5.35 -19.55 9.70
C PRO A 469 -4.50 -20.46 8.81
N GLU A 470 -5.12 -21.51 8.26
CA GLU A 470 -4.52 -22.26 7.14
C GLU A 470 -4.43 -21.36 5.89
N GLY A 471 -3.70 -21.77 4.85
CA GLY A 471 -3.58 -20.96 3.63
C GLY A 471 -2.27 -20.19 3.54
N GLU A 472 -2.29 -19.14 2.73
CA GLU A 472 -1.25 -18.12 2.65
C GLU A 472 -1.00 -17.45 4.01
N ALA A 473 -2.01 -17.39 4.88
CA ALA A 473 -1.87 -16.87 6.24
C ALA A 473 -0.81 -17.65 7.05
N VAL A 474 -0.58 -18.94 6.75
CA VAL A 474 0.48 -19.69 7.42
C VAL A 474 1.87 -19.17 7.07
N ILE A 475 2.04 -18.40 5.99
CA ILE A 475 3.32 -17.77 5.63
C ILE A 475 3.41 -16.36 6.21
N PHE A 476 2.31 -15.61 6.16
CA PHE A 476 2.32 -14.15 6.35
C PHE A 476 1.70 -13.63 7.67
N TYR A 477 1.04 -14.47 8.48
CA TYR A 477 0.34 -14.04 9.72
C TYR A 477 0.99 -14.47 11.03
#